data_AF-A0A373NRH9-F1
#
_entry.id   AF-A0A373NRH9-F1
#
_cell.length_a   1.000
_cell.length_b   1.000
_cell.length_c   1.000
_cell.angle_alpha   90.00
_cell.angle_beta   90.00
_cell.angle_gamma   90.00
#
_symmetry.space_group_name_H-M   'P 1'
#
loop_
_entity.id
_entity.type
_entity.pdbx_description
1 polymer ?
#
loop_
_entity_poly.entity_id
_entity_poly.type
_entity_poly.pdbx_seq_one_letter_code
_entity_poly.pdbx_strand_id
1 'polypeptide(L)'
;MDSTPTELKPYLEAEKIRQKRKDAELWQAGIYETSATFTAVANALMGKKSKAEYLKKPLLESAEEEKRKQEGILSEEEKKKQRNALLASLQLMQANFELNHEKGRQDE
;
A
#
# COMPACT_ATOMS: atom_id res chain seq x y z
N MET A 1 -21.77 11.61 16.61
CA MET A 1 -21.09 10.66 17.51
C MET A 1 -19.83 10.28 16.77
N ASP A 2 -18.75 11.01 17.04
CA ASP A 2 -17.50 10.83 16.31
C ASP A 2 -16.69 9.81 17.10
N SER A 3 -16.76 8.55 16.64
CA SER A 3 -16.01 7.45 17.24
C SER A 3 -14.51 7.76 17.16
N THR A 4 -13.79 7.51 18.25
CA THR A 4 -12.34 7.74 18.28
C THR A 4 -11.62 6.75 17.36
N PRO A 5 -10.46 7.11 16.78
CA PRO A 5 -9.72 6.21 15.88
C PRO A 5 -9.42 4.83 16.49
N THR A 6 -9.32 4.73 17.82
CA THR A 6 -9.10 3.47 18.53
C THR A 6 -10.32 2.57 18.51
N GLU A 7 -11.52 3.12 18.67
CA GLU A 7 -12.79 2.38 18.62
C GLU A 7 -13.13 1.88 17.22
N LEU A 8 -12.60 2.54 16.18
CA LEU A 8 -12.82 2.17 14.77
C LEU A 8 -11.91 1.05 14.27
N LYS A 9 -10.76 0.81 14.92
CA LYS A 9 -9.80 -0.24 14.54
C LYS A 9 -10.42 -1.63 14.33
N PRO A 10 -11.21 -2.18 15.29
CA PRO A 10 -11.77 -3.53 15.12
C PRO A 10 -12.72 -3.62 13.93
N TYR A 11 -13.48 -2.55 13.63
CA TYR A 11 -14.36 -2.52 12.47
C TYR A 11 -13.58 -2.49 11.16
N LEU A 12 -12.49 -1.73 11.11
CA LEU A 12 -11.60 -1.71 9.96
C LEU A 12 -10.96 -3.08 9.71
N GLU A 13 -10.54 -3.77 10.77
CA GLU A 13 -10.00 -5.14 10.67
C GLU A 13 -11.05 -6.14 10.19
N ALA A 14 -12.28 -6.07 10.72
CA ALA A 14 -13.39 -6.90 10.26
C ALA A 14 -13.71 -6.67 8.77
N GLU A 15 -13.72 -5.41 8.33
CA GLU A 15 -13.93 -5.08 6.91
C GLU A 15 -12.82 -5.62 6.01
N LYS A 16 -11.55 -5.54 6.44
CA LYS A 16 -10.43 -6.15 5.70
C LYS A 16 -10.61 -7.65 5.56
N ILE A 17 -11.01 -8.35 6.63
CA ILE A 17 -11.28 -9.80 6.58
C ILE A 17 -12.42 -10.10 5.61
N ARG A 18 -13.50 -9.32 5.66
CA ARG A 18 -14.65 -9.46 4.75
C ARG A 18 -14.24 -9.29 3.30
N GLN A 19 -13.42 -8.28 2.99
CA GLN A 19 -12.90 -8.05 1.64
C GLN A 19 -12.03 -9.21 1.16
N LYS A 20 -11.13 -9.74 2.01
CA LYS A 20 -10.29 -10.90 1.66
C LYS A 20 -11.12 -12.15 1.34
N ARG A 21 -12.16 -12.43 2.14
CA ARG A 21 -13.07 -13.55 1.88
C ARG A 21 -13.78 -13.40 0.54
N LYS A 22 -14.31 -12.21 0.28
CA LYS A 22 -14.98 -11.92 -0.99
C LYS A 22 -14.05 -12.07 -2.19
N ASP A 23 -12.82 -11.58 -2.10
CA ASP A 23 -11.83 -11.72 -3.18
C ASP A 23 -11.47 -13.20 -3.44
N ALA A 24 -11.32 -14.00 -2.38
CA ALA A 24 -11.10 -15.44 -2.50
C ALA A 24 -12.29 -16.16 -3.14
N GLU A 25 -13.53 -15.82 -2.74
CA GLU A 25 -14.75 -16.37 -3.34
C GLU A 25 -14.88 -16.00 -4.82
N LEU A 26 -14.60 -14.75 -5.20
CA LEU A 26 -14.62 -14.30 -6.60
C LEU A 26 -13.56 -15.04 -7.44
N TRP A 27 -12.39 -15.31 -6.85
CA TRP A 27 -11.34 -16.08 -7.50
C TRP A 27 -11.71 -17.54 -7.69
N GLN A 28 -12.28 -18.17 -6.67
CA GLN A 28 -12.79 -19.54 -6.77
C GLN A 28 -13.98 -19.67 -7.72
N ALA A 29 -14.86 -18.67 -7.76
CA ALA A 29 -15.99 -18.63 -8.69
C ALA A 29 -15.57 -18.40 -10.14
N GLY A 30 -14.27 -18.31 -10.42
CA GLY A 30 -13.76 -18.16 -11.77
C GLY A 30 -14.10 -16.80 -12.38
N ILE A 31 -14.43 -15.77 -11.60
CA ILE A 31 -14.68 -14.43 -12.16
C ILE A 31 -13.38 -13.86 -12.77
N TYR A 32 -12.24 -14.33 -12.30
CA TYR A 32 -10.94 -14.13 -12.91
C TYR A 32 -10.61 -15.14 -14.03
N GLU A 33 -11.52 -16.03 -14.48
CA GLU A 33 -11.34 -16.86 -15.70
C GLU A 33 -11.29 -16.01 -16.97
N THR A 34 -11.83 -14.79 -16.93
CA THR A 34 -11.58 -13.77 -17.95
C THR A 34 -10.08 -13.51 -18.12
N SER A 35 -9.28 -13.66 -17.05
CA SER A 35 -7.81 -13.62 -17.14
C SER A 35 -7.22 -14.84 -17.85
N ALA A 36 -7.83 -16.03 -17.70
CA ALA A 36 -7.37 -17.24 -18.39
C ALA A 36 -7.64 -17.14 -19.89
N THR A 37 -8.84 -16.70 -20.28
CA THR A 37 -9.20 -16.46 -21.68
C THR A 37 -8.36 -15.35 -22.29
N PHE A 38 -8.17 -14.23 -21.59
CA PHE A 38 -7.29 -13.15 -22.02
C PHE A 38 -5.85 -13.62 -22.20
N THR A 39 -5.31 -14.36 -21.23
CA THR A 39 -3.94 -14.91 -21.30
C THR A 39 -3.81 -15.92 -22.44
N ALA A 40 -4.81 -16.79 -22.66
CA ALA A 40 -4.82 -17.72 -23.78
C ALA A 40 -4.84 -17.00 -25.13
N VAL A 41 -5.69 -15.97 -25.29
CA VAL A 41 -5.76 -15.14 -26.50
C VAL A 41 -4.45 -14.37 -26.71
N ALA A 42 -3.92 -13.74 -25.66
CA ALA A 42 -2.65 -13.02 -25.69
C ALA A 42 -1.49 -13.95 -26.10
N ASN A 43 -1.44 -15.16 -25.54
CA ASN A 43 -0.43 -16.17 -25.87
C ASN A 43 -0.60 -16.70 -27.30
N ALA A 44 -1.84 -16.87 -27.78
CA ALA A 44 -2.10 -17.29 -29.15
C ALA A 44 -1.69 -16.23 -30.17
N LEU A 45 -1.95 -14.95 -29.89
CA LEU A 45 -1.65 -13.84 -30.79
C LEU A 45 -0.18 -13.41 -30.76
N MET A 46 0.43 -13.34 -29.57
CA MET A 46 1.81 -12.87 -29.39
C MET A 46 2.84 -14.00 -29.30
N GLY A 47 2.40 -15.25 -29.16
CA GLY A 47 3.26 -16.42 -29.06
C GLY A 47 4.29 -16.29 -27.93
N LYS A 48 5.55 -16.59 -28.26
CA LYS A 48 6.69 -16.55 -27.32
C LYS A 48 7.00 -15.16 -26.75
N LYS A 49 6.43 -14.08 -27.29
CA LYS A 49 6.63 -12.71 -26.78
C LYS A 49 5.63 -12.32 -25.70
N SER A 50 4.59 -13.12 -25.50
CA SER A 50 3.59 -12.85 -24.48
C SER A 50 4.19 -12.98 -23.08
N LYS A 51 3.89 -12.01 -22.23
CA LYS A 51 4.17 -12.04 -20.79
C LYS A 51 2.89 -12.26 -19.96
N ALA A 52 1.78 -12.58 -20.61
CA ALA A 52 0.51 -12.80 -19.93
C ALA A 52 0.55 -14.11 -19.15
N GLU A 53 0.25 -14.05 -17.86
CA GLU A 53 0.13 -15.21 -16.98
C GLU A 53 -1.27 -15.27 -16.36
N TYR A 54 -1.72 -16.48 -16.06
CA TYR A 54 -2.95 -16.67 -15.30
C TYR A 54 -2.77 -16.19 -13.86
N LEU A 55 -3.82 -15.60 -13.29
CA LEU A 55 -3.84 -15.20 -11.89
C LEU A 55 -3.85 -16.44 -10.98
N LYS A 56 -2.68 -16.77 -10.41
CA LYS A 56 -2.45 -17.99 -9.62
C LYS A 56 -3.12 -17.98 -8.25
N LYS A 57 -3.58 -16.82 -7.77
CA LYS A 57 -4.20 -16.61 -6.46
C LYS A 57 -5.01 -15.30 -6.43
N PRO A 58 -5.81 -15.04 -5.37
CA PRO A 58 -6.58 -13.81 -5.24
C PRO A 58 -5.71 -12.54 -5.30
N LEU A 59 -6.31 -11.43 -5.75
CA LEU A 59 -5.60 -10.18 -6.00
C LEU A 59 -5.10 -9.54 -4.71
N LEU A 60 -5.92 -9.54 -3.67
CA LEU A 60 -5.56 -8.95 -2.37
C LEU A 60 -4.39 -9.69 -1.72
N GLU A 61 -4.35 -11.01 -1.86
CA GLU A 61 -3.25 -11.84 -1.36
C GLU A 61 -1.95 -11.56 -2.11
N SER A 62 -2.01 -11.47 -3.44
CA SER A 62 -0.85 -11.12 -4.28
C SER A 62 -0.30 -9.73 -3.96
N ALA A 63 -1.18 -8.74 -3.75
CA ALA A 63 -0.76 -7.39 -3.41
C ALA A 63 -0.12 -7.31 -2.01
N GLU A 64 -0.60 -8.08 -1.05
CA GLU A 64 -0.04 -8.10 0.30
C GLU A 64 1.34 -8.78 0.34
N GLU A 65 1.54 -9.86 -0.41
CA GLU A 65 2.87 -10.46 -0.57
C GLU A 65 3.86 -9.50 -1.22
N GLU A 66 3.44 -8.74 -2.22
CA GLU A 66 4.32 -7.82 -2.93
C GLU A 66 4.71 -6.64 -2.04
N LYS A 67 3.78 -6.18 -1.19
CA LYS A 67 4.09 -5.23 -0.11
C LYS A 67 5.06 -5.83 0.89
N ARG A 68 4.85 -7.06 1.37
CA ARG A 68 5.77 -7.73 2.31
C ARG A 68 7.17 -7.93 1.70
N LYS A 69 7.25 -8.26 0.41
CA LYS A 69 8.52 -8.30 -0.32
C LYS A 69 9.16 -6.92 -0.35
N GLN A 70 8.45 -5.87 -0.73
CA GLN A 70 8.98 -4.51 -0.72
C GLN A 70 9.43 -4.05 0.67
N GLU A 71 8.65 -4.35 1.71
CA GLU A 71 8.97 -4.05 3.11
C GLU A 71 10.19 -4.85 3.60
N GLY A 72 10.35 -6.09 3.14
CA GLY A 72 11.53 -6.92 3.39
C GLY A 72 12.75 -6.56 2.54
N ILE A 73 12.56 -5.88 1.42
CA ILE A 73 13.61 -5.43 0.49
C ILE A 73 14.23 -4.10 0.94
N LEU A 74 13.53 -3.29 1.76
CA LEU A 74 14.09 -2.06 2.32
C LEU A 74 15.36 -2.38 3.12
N SER A 75 16.50 -2.06 2.52
CA SER A 75 17.81 -2.23 3.15
C SER A 75 17.86 -1.38 4.43
N GLU A 76 18.59 -1.83 5.44
CA GLU A 76 18.84 -1.03 6.66
C GLU A 76 19.37 0.37 6.33
N GLU A 77 20.10 0.50 5.22
CA GLU A 77 20.59 1.77 4.72
C GLU A 77 19.46 2.70 4.21
N GLU A 78 18.45 2.14 3.54
CA GLU A 78 17.28 2.89 3.07
C GLU A 78 16.39 3.31 4.23
N LYS A 79 16.19 2.45 5.23
CA LYS A 79 15.49 2.79 6.48
C LYS A 79 16.21 3.92 7.22
N LYS A 80 17.55 3.85 7.30
CA LYS A 80 18.38 4.91 7.91
C LYS A 80 18.28 6.22 7.14
N LYS A 81 18.26 6.18 5.80
CA LYS A 81 18.08 7.36 4.94
C LYS A 81 16.70 8.00 5.14
N GLN A 82 15.64 7.20 5.16
CA GLN A 82 14.27 7.69 5.42
C GLN A 82 14.17 8.32 6.82
N ARG A 83 14.75 7.69 7.84
CA ARG A 83 14.80 8.24 9.21
C ARG A 83 15.51 9.59 9.25
N ASN A 84 16.68 9.70 8.60
CA ASN A 84 17.43 10.95 8.57
C ASN A 84 16.68 12.05 7.81
N ALA A 85 16.03 11.71 6.70
CA ALA A 85 15.21 12.67 5.94
C ALA A 85 14.03 13.19 6.76
N LEU A 86 13.38 12.30 7.53
CA LEU A 86 12.30 12.70 8.45
C LEU A 86 12.81 13.65 9.54
N LEU A 87 13.94 13.33 10.17
CA LEU A 87 14.53 14.19 11.21
C LEU A 87 14.87 15.58 10.67
N ALA A 88 15.48 15.67 9.49
CA ALA A 88 15.79 16.94 8.85
C ALA A 88 14.51 17.75 8.53
N SER A 89 13.46 17.08 8.06
CA SER A 89 12.16 17.72 7.82
C SER A 89 11.52 18.27 9.10
N LEU A 90 11.60 17.53 10.21
CA LEU A 90 11.10 17.98 11.51
C LEU A 90 11.89 19.17 12.05
N GLN A 91 13.22 19.15 11.91
CA GLN A 91 14.08 20.27 12.30
C GLN A 91 13.76 21.53 11.49
N LEU A 92 13.54 21.40 10.17
CA LEU A 92 13.10 22.50 9.33
C LEU A 92 11.73 23.03 9.76
N MET A 93 10.79 22.14 10.07
CA MET A 93 9.46 22.52 10.57
C MET A 93 9.57 23.28 11.90
N GLN A 94 10.40 22.82 12.82
CA GLN A 94 10.66 23.48 14.10
C GLN A 94 11.28 24.86 13.89
N ALA A 95 12.33 24.98 13.08
CA ALA A 95 12.97 26.26 12.79
C ALA A 95 11.99 27.24 12.13
N ASN A 96 11.17 26.77 11.18
CA ASN A 96 10.12 27.58 10.57
C ASN A 96 9.06 28.03 11.59
N PHE A 97 8.71 27.17 12.54
CA PHE A 97 7.79 27.51 13.61
C PHE A 97 8.38 28.60 14.52
N GLU A 98 9.61 28.41 14.99
CA GLU A 98 10.33 29.36 15.86
C GLU A 98 10.48 30.74 15.20
N LEU A 99 10.93 30.79 13.95
CA LEU A 99 11.08 32.04 13.18
C LEU A 99 9.75 32.81 13.03
N ASN A 100 8.64 32.10 12.86
CA ASN A 100 7.32 32.72 12.72
C ASN A 100 6.69 33.11 14.06
N HIS A 101 7.15 32.57 15.18
CA HIS A 101 6.65 32.88 16.53
C HIS A 101 7.59 33.82 17.32
N GLU A 102 8.81 34.08 16.87
CA GLU A 102 9.67 35.13 17.42
C GLU A 102 9.27 36.54 16.94
N LYS A 103 8.78 36.67 15.70
CA LYS A 103 8.29 37.96 15.17
C LYS A 103 7.08 38.54 15.93
N GLY A 104 6.30 37.72 16.63
CA GLY A 104 5.16 38.20 17.43
C GLY A 104 5.53 38.69 18.83
N ARG A 105 6.79 38.55 19.28
CA ARG A 105 7.25 38.97 20.63
C ARG A 105 8.05 40.27 20.65
N GLN A 106 8.43 40.81 19.48
CA GLN A 106 9.20 42.05 19.38
C GLN A 106 8.33 43.29 19.11
N ASP A 107 7.02 43.11 18.94
CA ASP A 107 6.04 44.17 18.65
C ASP A 107 5.10 44.46 19.86
N GLU A 108 5.51 44.15 21.11
CA GLU A 108 4.88 44.64 22.35
C GLU A 108 5.78 45.62 23.11
#